data_AF-A0A938NHJ6-F1
#
_entry.id   AF-A0A938NHJ6-F1
#
_cell.length_a   1.000
_cell.length_b   1.000
_cell.length_c   1.000
_cell.angle_alpha   90.00
_cell.angle_beta   90.00
_cell.angle_gamma   90.00
#
_symmetry.space_group_name_H-M   'P 1'
#
loop_
_entity.id
_entity.type
_entity.pdbx_description
1 polymer ?
#
loop_
_entity_poly.entity_id
_entity_poly.type
_entity_poly.pdbx_seq_one_letter_code
_entity_poly.pdbx_strand_id
1 'polypeptide(L)'
;MTKWFVGYAVAALGLSVSAQAADTSAFFVSPPPVPVATEVVVRVVAQGAMVLGDDVGGASVTITDAGTGRLLASGLQEGEAGDQNQIMRTPRLMGEPRYSTRPSGSYRTTLHLDRPTLVEIAAQGPLSHPASMQRASKTVWLIPGQHLTNDGIVLHLNGFIVQIEQPAPGEPLIAKDDVTLKASIQTLSGSWVRPHGDWDSRKMHIYGEVLIGDRVVERLQLFYSGSKSSFEAPFFVPTPAEAPEGVMLRVVAADGNGGTFGTSEGRYPVLTERLKPARKDVTR
;
A
#
# COMPACT_ATOMS: atom_id res chain seq x y z
N MET A 1 14.60 109.47 -31.23
CA MET A 1 16.07 109.57 -31.30
C MET A 1 16.64 108.16 -31.28
N THR A 2 16.97 107.68 -32.47
CA THR A 2 17.33 106.28 -32.77
C THR A 2 18.84 106.14 -32.68
N LYS A 3 19.35 105.25 -31.82
CA LYS A 3 20.76 104.86 -31.81
C LYS A 3 20.88 103.41 -32.27
N TRP A 4 21.48 103.25 -33.44
CA TRP A 4 22.00 101.99 -33.95
C TRP A 4 23.26 101.62 -33.18
N PHE A 5 23.40 100.35 -32.80
CA PHE A 5 24.68 99.75 -32.46
C PHE A 5 24.85 98.49 -33.31
N VAL A 6 25.88 98.54 -34.15
CA VAL A 6 26.47 97.41 -34.86
C VAL A 6 27.38 96.69 -33.87
N GLY A 7 27.26 95.37 -33.76
CA GLY A 7 28.09 94.55 -32.87
C GLY A 7 28.29 93.15 -33.46
N TYR A 8 29.55 92.80 -33.63
CA TYR A 8 30.12 91.69 -34.40
C TYR A 8 29.65 90.28 -34.01
N ALA A 9 29.59 89.41 -35.02
CA ALA A 9 29.43 87.96 -34.89
C ALA A 9 30.77 87.30 -34.51
N VAL A 10 30.74 86.40 -33.52
CA VAL A 10 31.78 85.41 -33.26
C VAL A 10 31.10 84.03 -33.26
N ALA A 11 31.35 83.24 -34.29
CA ALA A 11 30.85 81.87 -34.41
C ALA A 11 31.74 80.94 -33.56
N ALA A 12 31.18 80.40 -32.48
CA ALA A 12 31.79 79.33 -31.70
C ALA A 12 31.27 77.97 -32.20
N LEU A 13 32.15 77.19 -32.84
CA LEU A 13 31.91 75.79 -33.20
C LEU A 13 31.92 74.94 -31.91
N GLY A 14 30.73 74.59 -31.42
CA GLY A 14 30.56 73.62 -30.34
C GLY A 14 30.57 72.19 -30.88
N LEU A 15 31.63 71.43 -30.59
CA LEU A 15 31.66 69.98 -30.72
C LEU A 15 30.70 69.36 -29.69
N SER A 16 29.53 68.93 -30.12
CA SER A 16 28.61 68.14 -29.30
C SER A 16 29.11 66.68 -29.25
N VAL A 17 29.67 66.28 -28.10
CA VAL A 17 29.94 64.87 -27.78
C VAL A 17 28.63 64.25 -27.28
N SER A 18 28.01 63.40 -28.10
CA SER A 18 26.87 62.59 -27.68
C SER A 18 27.37 61.46 -26.78
N ALA A 19 27.16 61.57 -25.46
CA ALA A 19 27.39 60.46 -24.53
C ALA A 19 26.29 59.41 -24.73
N GLN A 20 26.64 58.29 -25.37
CA GLN A 20 25.76 57.13 -25.45
C GLN A 20 25.76 56.47 -24.07
N ALA A 21 24.68 56.68 -23.30
CA ALA A 21 24.48 55.96 -22.04
C ALA A 21 24.35 54.47 -22.36
N ALA A 22 25.37 53.68 -22.04
CA ALA A 22 25.30 52.24 -22.09
C ALA A 22 24.25 51.80 -21.07
N ASP A 23 23.14 51.27 -21.57
CA ASP A 23 22.06 50.70 -20.76
C ASP A 23 22.56 49.36 -20.18
N THR A 24 23.35 49.43 -19.11
CA THR A 24 23.71 48.28 -18.29
C THR A 24 22.47 47.82 -17.53
N SER A 25 21.61 47.07 -18.22
CA SER A 25 20.60 46.22 -17.61
C SER A 25 21.34 45.15 -16.79
N ALA A 26 21.56 45.42 -15.51
CA ALA A 26 22.07 44.41 -14.58
C ALA A 26 21.03 43.29 -14.49
N PHE A 27 21.35 42.12 -15.04
CA PHE A 27 20.56 40.92 -14.83
C PHE A 27 20.60 40.58 -13.33
N PHE A 28 19.52 40.90 -12.61
CA PHE A 28 19.33 40.40 -11.25
C PHE A 28 19.10 38.89 -11.32
N VAL A 29 20.15 38.11 -11.09
CA VAL A 29 20.02 36.68 -10.82
C VAL A 29 19.48 36.57 -9.40
N SER A 30 18.21 36.20 -9.23
CA SER A 30 17.68 35.86 -7.91
C SER A 30 18.52 34.73 -7.33
N PRO A 31 18.92 34.78 -6.05
CA PRO A 31 19.62 33.67 -5.43
C PRO A 31 18.74 32.41 -5.53
N PRO A 32 19.34 31.22 -5.71
CA PRO A 32 18.57 29.99 -5.76
C PRO A 32 17.73 29.87 -4.49
N PRO A 33 16.46 29.42 -4.59
CA PRO A 33 15.60 29.27 -3.44
C PRO A 33 16.26 28.35 -2.41
N VAL A 34 16.26 28.76 -1.14
CA VAL A 34 16.81 27.96 -0.05
C VAL A 34 15.80 26.84 0.26
N PRO A 35 16.20 25.55 0.19
CA PRO A 35 15.29 24.45 0.50
C PRO A 35 14.77 24.53 1.95
N VAL A 36 13.44 24.53 2.10
CA VAL A 36 12.75 24.61 3.39
C VAL A 36 12.37 23.21 3.89
N ALA A 37 12.70 22.93 5.15
CA ALA A 37 12.33 21.68 5.80
C ALA A 37 10.80 21.54 5.87
N THR A 38 10.28 20.44 5.33
CA THR A 38 8.86 20.13 5.23
C THR A 38 8.64 18.72 5.76
N GLU A 39 7.95 18.60 6.90
CA GLU A 39 7.69 17.31 7.53
C GLU A 39 6.50 16.63 6.86
N VAL A 40 6.64 15.34 6.53
CA VAL A 40 5.60 14.54 5.90
C VAL A 40 5.42 13.25 6.68
N VAL A 41 4.18 13.04 7.15
CA VAL A 41 3.71 11.76 7.68
C VAL A 41 2.96 11.03 6.58
N VAL A 42 3.28 9.75 6.38
CA VAL A 42 2.52 8.83 5.53
C VAL A 42 2.01 7.70 6.40
N ARG A 43 0.73 7.34 6.21
CA ARG A 43 0.10 6.20 6.86
C ARG A 43 -0.49 5.25 5.83
N VAL A 44 -0.22 3.97 5.99
CA VAL A 44 -0.71 2.89 5.17
C VAL A 44 -1.70 2.09 6.00
N VAL A 45 -2.92 1.98 5.50
CA VAL A 45 -4.08 1.49 6.24
C VAL A 45 -4.79 0.43 5.43
N ALA A 46 -5.23 -0.64 6.08
CA ALA A 46 -6.08 -1.63 5.45
C ALA A 46 -7.48 -1.02 5.21
N GLN A 47 -8.00 -1.10 3.99
CA GLN A 47 -9.28 -0.50 3.63
C GLN A 47 -10.40 -1.01 4.53
N GLY A 48 -11.14 -0.10 5.14
CA GLY A 48 -12.19 -0.45 6.11
C GLY A 48 -11.67 -1.10 7.40
N ALA A 49 -10.38 -0.97 7.71
CA ALA A 49 -9.76 -1.57 8.88
C ALA A 49 -8.72 -0.66 9.54
N MET A 50 -7.65 -1.23 10.12
CA MET A 50 -6.67 -0.53 10.94
C MET A 50 -5.38 -0.22 10.17
N VAL A 51 -4.46 0.49 10.83
CA VAL A 51 -3.12 0.78 10.27
C VAL A 51 -2.36 -0.54 10.11
N LEU A 52 -1.57 -0.67 9.03
CA LEU A 52 -0.64 -1.78 8.90
C LEU A 52 0.48 -1.61 9.93
N GLY A 53 0.37 -2.32 11.04
CA GLY A 53 1.36 -2.29 12.11
C GLY A 53 2.44 -3.36 11.98
N ASP A 54 3.30 -3.41 12.99
CA ASP A 54 4.44 -4.34 13.06
C ASP A 54 4.02 -5.82 12.97
N ASP A 55 2.84 -6.17 13.49
CA ASP A 55 2.30 -7.55 13.46
C ASP A 55 2.17 -8.13 12.04
N VAL A 56 1.98 -7.26 11.04
CA VAL A 56 1.89 -7.64 9.61
C VAL A 56 3.13 -7.18 8.81
N GLY A 57 4.17 -6.73 9.50
CA GLY A 57 5.42 -6.22 8.92
C GLY A 57 5.34 -4.80 8.38
N GLY A 58 4.29 -4.05 8.70
CA GLY A 58 4.11 -2.67 8.23
C GLY A 58 3.98 -2.56 6.70
N ALA A 59 4.49 -1.46 6.15
CA ALA A 59 4.46 -1.17 4.73
C ALA A 59 5.70 -0.40 4.29
N SER A 60 6.16 -0.62 3.06
CA SER A 60 7.18 0.22 2.42
C SER A 60 6.53 1.43 1.78
N VAL A 61 7.16 2.60 1.91
CA VAL A 61 6.68 3.87 1.38
C VAL A 61 7.78 4.51 0.53
N THR A 62 7.39 5.07 -0.62
CA THR A 62 8.27 5.89 -1.47
C THR A 62 7.59 7.20 -1.82
N ILE A 63 8.34 8.30 -1.79
CA ILE A 63 7.92 9.63 -2.22
C ILE A 63 8.81 10.03 -3.39
N THR A 64 8.21 10.26 -4.55
CA THR A 64 8.91 10.54 -5.80
C THR A 64 8.40 11.84 -6.38
N ASP A 65 9.28 12.71 -6.89
CA ASP A 65 8.87 13.88 -7.67
C ASP A 65 8.17 13.41 -8.95
N ALA A 66 6.90 13.80 -9.12
CA ALA A 66 6.05 13.29 -10.20
C ALA A 66 6.45 13.82 -11.59
N GLY A 67 7.14 14.96 -11.65
CA GLY A 67 7.58 15.55 -12.92
C GLY A 67 8.92 14.99 -13.41
N THR A 68 9.81 14.64 -12.49
CA THR A 68 11.18 14.20 -12.79
C THR A 68 11.41 12.71 -12.56
N GLY A 69 10.53 12.02 -11.83
CA GLY A 69 10.74 10.63 -11.41
C GLY A 69 11.82 10.47 -10.33
N ARG A 70 12.35 11.56 -9.77
CA ARG A 70 13.41 11.52 -8.75
C ARG A 70 12.84 11.05 -7.41
N LEU A 71 13.41 9.99 -6.85
CA LEU A 71 13.10 9.57 -5.48
C LEU A 71 13.52 10.67 -4.49
N LEU A 72 12.56 11.16 -3.71
CA LEU A 72 12.78 12.19 -2.69
C LEU A 72 13.02 11.56 -1.31
N ALA A 73 12.27 10.51 -0.98
CA ALA A 73 12.44 9.74 0.25
C ALA A 73 11.84 8.34 0.10
N SER A 74 12.34 7.40 0.90
CA SER A 74 11.78 6.06 1.04
C SER A 74 12.01 5.54 2.45
N GLY A 75 11.15 4.64 2.91
CA GLY A 75 11.35 3.94 4.17
C GLY A 75 10.21 2.99 4.50
N LEU A 76 10.22 2.50 5.73
CA LEU A 76 9.18 1.61 6.25
C LEU A 76 8.27 2.38 7.21
N GLN A 77 7.00 2.03 7.18
CA GLN A 77 6.06 2.34 8.23
C GLN A 77 6.25 1.35 9.38
N GLU A 78 6.46 1.87 10.58
CA GLU A 78 6.67 1.10 11.81
C GLU A 78 5.70 1.57 12.90
N GLY A 79 5.41 0.68 13.86
CA GLY A 79 4.58 0.90 15.04
C GLY A 79 3.30 0.06 15.06
N GLU A 80 2.53 0.21 16.13
CA GLU A 80 1.31 -0.57 16.38
C GLU A 80 0.17 -0.26 15.37
N ALA A 81 -0.77 -1.18 15.19
CA ALA A 81 -1.95 -0.97 14.32
C ALA A 81 -2.90 0.16 14.80
N GLY A 82 -2.75 0.61 16.04
CA GLY A 82 -3.55 1.64 16.69
C GLY A 82 -4.68 1.09 17.55
N ASP A 83 -5.50 1.98 18.11
CA ASP A 83 -6.61 1.62 19.00
C ASP A 83 -7.89 1.33 18.18
N GLN A 84 -8.36 0.08 18.22
CA GLN A 84 -9.51 -0.35 17.42
C GLN A 84 -10.79 0.42 17.76
N ASN A 85 -11.05 0.73 19.03
CA ASN A 85 -12.27 1.46 19.41
C ASN A 85 -12.22 2.88 18.83
N GLN A 86 -11.06 3.54 18.94
CA GLN A 86 -10.84 4.87 18.43
C GLN A 86 -10.92 4.91 16.89
N ILE A 87 -10.27 3.98 16.18
CA ILE A 87 -10.22 3.97 14.71
C ILE A 87 -11.54 3.52 14.08
N MET A 88 -12.21 2.51 14.65
CA MET A 88 -13.34 1.83 14.01
C MET A 88 -14.71 2.18 14.59
N ARG A 89 -14.79 2.54 15.88
CA ARG A 89 -16.08 2.65 16.59
C ARG A 89 -16.43 4.06 17.03
N THR A 90 -15.44 4.94 17.18
CA THR A 90 -15.66 6.33 17.59
C THR A 90 -16.16 7.18 16.41
N PRO A 91 -17.39 7.73 16.47
CA PRO A 91 -17.85 8.73 15.52
C PRO A 91 -16.97 9.97 15.55
N ARG A 92 -16.82 10.63 14.41
CA ARG A 92 -15.90 11.76 14.23
C ARG A 92 -16.45 12.74 13.21
N LEU A 93 -16.15 14.02 13.41
CA LEU A 93 -16.45 15.07 12.45
C LEU A 93 -15.43 15.09 11.31
N MET A 94 -15.78 15.73 10.21
CA MET A 94 -14.87 15.92 9.09
C MET A 94 -13.65 16.74 9.55
N GLY A 95 -12.45 16.25 9.21
CA GLY A 95 -11.18 16.90 9.56
C GLY A 95 -10.61 16.50 10.93
N GLU A 96 -11.37 15.77 11.76
CA GLU A 96 -10.83 15.25 13.02
C GLU A 96 -9.86 14.09 12.77
N PRO A 97 -8.68 14.08 13.43
CA PRO A 97 -7.67 13.04 13.23
C PRO A 97 -8.18 11.66 13.63
N ARG A 98 -7.96 10.68 12.74
CA ARG A 98 -8.37 9.28 12.89
C ARG A 98 -7.26 8.37 13.35
N TYR A 99 -6.02 8.60 12.98
CA TYR A 99 -4.92 7.70 13.29
C TYR A 99 -3.94 8.35 14.28
N SER A 100 -3.88 9.68 14.34
CA SER A 100 -2.91 10.39 15.17
C SER A 100 -3.38 10.76 16.58
N THR A 101 -4.64 10.53 16.97
CA THR A 101 -5.11 10.83 18.34
C THR A 101 -4.53 9.90 19.40
N ARG A 102 -4.08 8.72 18.98
CA ARG A 102 -3.36 7.73 19.79
C ARG A 102 -2.18 7.20 18.98
N PRO A 103 -1.15 6.61 19.62
CA PRO A 103 -0.07 5.97 18.90
C PRO A 103 -0.59 4.95 17.88
N SER A 104 -0.09 5.04 16.66
CA SER A 104 -0.32 4.09 15.58
C SER A 104 0.79 4.23 14.53
N GLY A 105 1.02 3.18 13.75
CA GLY A 105 2.15 3.10 12.84
C GLY A 105 2.16 4.18 11.75
N SER A 106 3.33 4.73 11.46
CA SER A 106 3.50 5.72 10.40
C SER A 106 4.93 5.72 9.85
N TYR A 107 5.07 6.17 8.60
CA TYR A 107 6.35 6.61 8.07
C TYR A 107 6.48 8.14 8.21
N ARG A 108 7.54 8.62 8.86
CA ARG A 108 7.85 10.04 9.02
C ARG A 108 9.15 10.38 8.30
N THR A 109 9.13 11.48 7.54
CA THR A 109 10.32 12.00 6.88
C THR A 109 10.27 13.52 6.77
N THR A 110 11.43 14.14 6.59
CA THR A 110 11.58 15.58 6.37
C THR A 110 12.17 15.80 4.99
N LEU A 111 11.43 16.49 4.13
CA LEU A 111 11.87 16.85 2.79
C LEU A 111 12.31 18.31 2.77
N HIS A 112 13.46 18.58 2.18
CA HIS A 112 13.93 19.94 1.94
C HIS A 112 13.48 20.38 0.55
N LEU A 113 12.44 21.21 0.49
CA LEU A 113 11.79 21.64 -0.76
C LEU A 113 12.05 23.11 -1.01
N ASP A 114 12.46 23.46 -2.22
CA ASP A 114 12.75 24.82 -2.65
C ASP A 114 11.58 25.48 -3.39
N ARG A 115 10.63 24.68 -3.87
CA ARG A 115 9.39 25.10 -4.54
C ARG A 115 8.24 24.12 -4.27
N PRO A 116 6.98 24.53 -4.48
CA PRO A 116 5.87 23.59 -4.57
C PRO A 116 6.22 22.42 -5.49
N THR A 117 6.12 21.21 -4.97
CA THR A 117 6.55 19.99 -5.67
C THR A 117 5.39 19.00 -5.70
N LEU A 118 4.99 18.60 -6.90
CA LEU A 118 4.03 17.53 -7.09
C LEU A 118 4.75 16.21 -6.90
N VAL A 119 4.30 15.39 -5.96
CA VAL A 119 4.91 14.09 -5.65
C VAL A 119 3.93 12.95 -5.83
N GLU A 120 4.42 11.81 -6.29
CA GLU A 120 3.75 10.53 -6.14
C GLU A 120 4.23 9.86 -4.85
N ILE A 121 3.30 9.60 -3.94
CA ILE A 121 3.53 8.78 -2.76
C ILE A 121 2.95 7.41 -3.04
N ALA A 122 3.77 6.38 -2.98
CA ALA A 122 3.35 5.01 -3.15
C ALA A 122 3.66 4.18 -1.91
N ALA A 123 2.79 3.22 -1.63
CA ALA A 123 2.94 2.29 -0.52
C ALA A 123 2.72 0.85 -0.96
N GLN A 124 3.46 -0.08 -0.37
CA GLN A 124 3.28 -1.53 -0.54
C GLN A 124 3.30 -2.26 0.80
N GLY A 125 2.33 -3.13 1.01
CA GLY A 125 2.24 -3.97 2.21
C GLY A 125 1.00 -4.87 2.17
N PRO A 126 0.77 -5.72 3.18
CA PRO A 126 1.64 -5.98 4.33
C PRO A 126 2.94 -6.71 3.95
N LEU A 127 4.07 -6.34 4.55
CA LEU A 127 5.38 -6.89 4.16
C LEU A 127 5.63 -8.33 4.65
N SER A 128 5.00 -8.75 5.76
CA SER A 128 5.12 -10.13 6.27
C SER A 128 4.26 -11.13 5.52
N HIS A 129 3.35 -10.68 4.63
CA HIS A 129 2.46 -11.54 3.85
C HIS A 129 2.56 -11.22 2.35
N PRO A 130 3.67 -11.60 1.69
CA PRO A 130 3.92 -11.23 0.29
C PRO A 130 2.85 -11.74 -0.68
N ALA A 131 2.22 -12.88 -0.40
CA ALA A 131 1.11 -13.41 -1.18
C ALA A 131 -0.16 -12.53 -1.15
N SER A 132 -0.28 -11.64 -0.17
CA SER A 132 -1.40 -10.73 0.01
C SER A 132 -0.98 -9.26 -0.12
N MET A 133 0.25 -9.01 -0.59
CA MET A 133 0.80 -7.67 -0.74
C MET A 133 0.01 -6.87 -1.79
N GLN A 134 -0.30 -5.63 -1.43
CA GLN A 134 -1.02 -4.69 -2.27
C GLN A 134 -0.21 -3.42 -2.46
N ARG A 135 -0.55 -2.66 -3.50
CA ARG A 135 0.06 -1.37 -3.79
C ARG A 135 -1.01 -0.31 -3.98
N ALA A 136 -0.78 0.87 -3.43
CA ALA A 136 -1.54 2.08 -3.75
C ALA A 136 -0.58 3.25 -3.92
N SER A 137 -0.97 4.23 -4.74
CA SER A 137 -0.29 5.52 -4.79
C SER A 137 -1.27 6.68 -4.85
N LYS A 138 -0.79 7.85 -4.43
CA LYS A 138 -1.49 9.12 -4.51
C LYS A 138 -0.54 10.20 -4.99
N THR A 139 -1.03 11.06 -5.87
CA THR A 139 -0.31 12.25 -6.28
C THR A 139 -0.79 13.44 -5.45
N VAL A 140 0.13 14.16 -4.81
CA VAL A 140 -0.19 15.31 -3.95
C VAL A 140 0.82 16.44 -4.13
N TRP A 141 0.40 17.67 -3.86
CA TRP A 141 1.30 18.80 -3.75
C TRP A 141 1.91 18.88 -2.36
N LEU A 142 3.23 19.01 -2.30
CA LEU A 142 3.95 19.40 -1.09
C LEU A 142 4.42 20.85 -1.25
N ILE A 143 4.11 21.68 -0.25
CA ILE A 143 4.46 23.10 -0.23
C ILE A 143 5.59 23.31 0.78
N PRO A 144 6.71 23.95 0.40
CA PRO A 144 7.82 24.23 1.31
C PRO A 144 7.36 24.85 2.65
N GLY A 145 7.75 24.24 3.77
CA GLY A 145 7.42 24.69 5.13
C GLY A 145 5.99 24.38 5.62
N GLN A 146 5.14 23.78 4.77
CA GLN A 146 3.80 23.34 5.18
C GLN A 146 3.85 21.87 5.62
N HIS A 147 3.95 21.67 6.94
CA HIS A 147 4.07 20.35 7.55
C HIS A 147 2.76 19.55 7.50
N LEU A 148 2.86 18.23 7.27
CA LEU A 148 1.75 17.27 7.25
C LEU A 148 1.93 16.25 8.39
N THR A 149 1.66 16.66 9.63
CA THR A 149 2.10 15.93 10.85
C THR A 149 1.01 15.17 11.63
N ASN A 150 -0.28 15.44 11.38
CA ASN A 150 -1.40 14.74 12.04
C ASN A 150 -1.57 13.31 11.48
N ASP A 151 -2.72 13.01 10.87
CA ASP A 151 -2.89 11.76 10.10
C ASP A 151 -1.97 11.71 8.88
N GLY A 152 -1.51 12.87 8.41
CA GLY A 152 -0.66 12.99 7.24
C GLY A 152 -1.38 12.55 5.98
N ILE A 153 -0.65 11.85 5.11
CA ILE A 153 -1.17 11.30 3.87
C ILE A 153 -1.50 9.84 4.09
N VAL A 154 -2.79 9.50 3.99
CA VAL A 154 -3.29 8.14 4.20
C VAL A 154 -3.45 7.42 2.87
N LEU A 155 -2.81 6.26 2.71
CA LEU A 155 -3.01 5.33 1.61
C LEU A 155 -3.77 4.10 2.10
N HIS A 156 -4.87 3.79 1.43
CA HIS A 156 -5.68 2.61 1.73
C HIS A 156 -5.27 1.47 0.81
N LEU A 157 -5.05 0.29 1.39
CA LEU A 157 -4.77 -0.96 0.69
C LEU A 157 -5.98 -1.89 0.80
N ASN A 158 -6.47 -2.38 -0.33
CA ASN A 158 -7.62 -3.27 -0.39
C ASN A 158 -7.17 -4.73 -0.40
N GLY A 159 -7.57 -5.51 0.60
CA GLY A 159 -7.43 -6.96 0.51
C GLY A 159 -7.64 -7.70 1.83
N PHE A 160 -7.53 -9.03 1.74
CA PHE A 160 -7.44 -9.91 2.90
C PHE A 160 -6.15 -10.71 2.84
N ILE A 161 -5.58 -10.99 4.02
CA ILE A 161 -4.60 -12.05 4.19
C ILE A 161 -5.39 -13.35 4.22
N VAL A 162 -5.18 -14.20 3.22
CA VAL A 162 -5.81 -15.53 3.12
C VAL A 162 -4.70 -16.56 3.10
N GLN A 163 -4.76 -17.52 4.02
CA GLN A 163 -3.73 -18.55 4.16
C GLN A 163 -4.37 -19.92 4.30
N ILE A 164 -4.05 -20.83 3.38
CA ILE A 164 -4.42 -22.24 3.50
C ILE A 164 -3.55 -22.87 4.59
N GLU A 165 -4.20 -23.34 5.66
CA GLU A 165 -3.54 -24.00 6.79
C GLU A 165 -3.49 -25.52 6.61
N GLN A 166 -4.57 -26.09 6.08
CA GLN A 166 -4.67 -27.51 5.77
C GLN A 166 -5.43 -27.72 4.46
N PRO A 167 -5.02 -28.69 3.63
CA PRO A 167 -3.74 -29.41 3.69
C PRO A 167 -2.55 -28.45 3.52
N ALA A 168 -1.40 -28.77 4.12
CA ALA A 168 -0.23 -27.90 4.02
C ALA A 168 0.23 -27.81 2.54
N PRO A 169 0.47 -26.62 1.98
CA PRO A 169 0.82 -26.49 0.56
C PRO A 169 1.99 -27.42 0.16
N GLY A 170 1.80 -28.21 -0.89
CA GLY A 170 2.78 -29.19 -1.38
C GLY A 170 2.70 -30.57 -0.72
N GLU A 171 1.90 -30.76 0.33
CA GLU A 171 1.62 -32.08 0.90
C GLU A 171 0.84 -32.95 -0.11
N PRO A 172 1.22 -34.21 -0.34
CA PRO A 172 0.44 -35.09 -1.21
C PRO A 172 -0.91 -35.42 -0.60
N LEU A 173 -1.95 -35.41 -1.44
CA LEU A 173 -3.29 -35.87 -1.08
C LEU A 173 -3.48 -37.32 -1.53
N ILE A 174 -4.24 -38.08 -0.75
CA ILE A 174 -4.57 -39.47 -1.07
C ILE A 174 -5.90 -39.48 -1.80
N ALA A 175 -5.92 -40.12 -2.97
CA ALA A 175 -7.10 -40.24 -3.81
C ALA A 175 -8.24 -40.92 -3.04
N LYS A 176 -9.45 -40.39 -3.20
CA LYS A 176 -10.67 -40.86 -2.55
C LYS A 176 -10.73 -40.69 -1.03
N ASP A 177 -9.77 -40.00 -0.43
CA ASP A 177 -9.90 -39.57 0.96
C ASP A 177 -10.80 -38.33 1.06
N ASP A 178 -11.54 -38.23 2.16
CA ASP A 178 -12.18 -36.99 2.58
C ASP A 178 -11.16 -36.13 3.32
N VAL A 179 -10.85 -34.96 2.76
CA VAL A 179 -9.86 -34.02 3.33
C VAL A 179 -10.56 -32.73 3.73
N THR A 180 -10.19 -32.19 4.89
CA THR A 180 -10.66 -30.87 5.32
C THR A 180 -9.75 -29.79 4.74
N LEU A 181 -10.30 -28.95 3.87
CA LEU A 181 -9.69 -27.68 3.50
C LEU A 181 -9.93 -26.70 4.64
N LYS A 182 -8.87 -26.17 5.23
CA LYS A 182 -8.89 -25.20 6.31
C LYS A 182 -8.02 -24.00 5.94
N ALA A 183 -8.55 -22.80 6.13
CA ALA A 183 -7.84 -21.56 5.86
C ALA A 183 -8.12 -20.50 6.92
N SER A 184 -7.15 -19.63 7.19
CA SER A 184 -7.33 -18.42 7.99
C SER A 184 -7.51 -17.19 7.10
N ILE A 185 -8.39 -16.30 7.55
CA ILE A 185 -8.69 -15.05 6.86
C ILE A 185 -8.54 -13.87 7.84
N GLN A 186 -7.71 -12.91 7.50
CA GLN A 186 -7.52 -11.68 8.27
C GLN A 186 -7.57 -10.46 7.35
N THR A 187 -7.89 -9.29 7.91
CA THR A 187 -7.67 -8.01 7.20
C THR A 187 -6.17 -7.82 6.92
N LEU A 188 -5.81 -6.94 5.98
CA LEU A 188 -4.38 -6.62 5.76
C LEU A 188 -3.67 -6.04 7.00
N SER A 189 -4.41 -5.51 7.98
CA SER A 189 -3.87 -5.06 9.27
C SER A 189 -3.79 -6.17 10.33
N GLY A 190 -4.04 -7.44 9.96
CA GLY A 190 -3.95 -8.60 10.85
C GLY A 190 -5.18 -8.81 11.75
N SER A 191 -6.20 -7.97 11.63
CA SER A 191 -7.41 -8.09 12.45
C SER A 191 -8.25 -9.29 12.02
N TRP A 192 -8.78 -10.00 13.02
CA TRP A 192 -9.56 -11.23 12.87
C TRP A 192 -10.89 -11.01 12.13
N VAL A 193 -11.12 -11.77 11.05
CA VAL A 193 -12.43 -11.93 10.41
C VAL A 193 -13.19 -13.07 11.09
N ARG A 194 -14.36 -12.79 11.69
CA ARG A 194 -15.16 -13.80 12.42
C ARG A 194 -16.62 -13.37 12.54
N PRO A 195 -17.56 -14.29 12.83
CA PRO A 195 -18.94 -13.94 13.09
C PRO A 195 -19.07 -12.93 14.24
N HIS A 196 -19.94 -11.93 14.08
CA HIS A 196 -20.24 -10.90 15.09
C HIS A 196 -19.05 -9.99 15.47
N GLY A 197 -17.93 -10.02 14.74
CA GLY A 197 -16.83 -9.06 14.90
C GLY A 197 -17.07 -7.75 14.15
N ASP A 198 -16.13 -6.79 14.30
CA ASP A 198 -16.14 -5.55 13.50
C ASP A 198 -15.99 -5.87 12.00
N TRP A 199 -15.18 -6.89 11.68
CA TRP A 199 -15.11 -7.54 10.37
C TRP A 199 -15.93 -8.83 10.39
N ASP A 200 -17.25 -8.67 10.35
CA ASP A 200 -18.23 -9.75 10.48
C ASP A 200 -18.26 -10.66 9.26
N SER A 201 -17.74 -11.88 9.40
CA SER A 201 -17.62 -12.85 8.30
C SER A 201 -18.98 -13.27 7.72
N ARG A 202 -20.08 -13.08 8.44
CA ARG A 202 -21.45 -13.37 7.96
C ARG A 202 -21.90 -12.45 6.84
N LYS A 203 -21.19 -11.32 6.65
CA LYS A 203 -21.43 -10.34 5.59
C LYS A 203 -20.47 -10.51 4.41
N MET A 204 -19.64 -11.55 4.44
CA MET A 204 -18.59 -11.82 3.46
C MET A 204 -18.89 -13.13 2.73
N HIS A 205 -18.36 -13.26 1.50
CA HIS A 205 -18.36 -14.51 0.76
C HIS A 205 -16.99 -15.16 0.92
N ILE A 206 -16.95 -16.25 1.68
CA ILE A 206 -15.73 -17.02 1.94
C ILE A 206 -15.95 -18.43 1.41
N TYR A 207 -15.16 -18.86 0.44
CA TYR A 207 -15.33 -20.15 -0.23
C TYR A 207 -13.99 -20.72 -0.69
N GLY A 208 -13.95 -22.05 -0.81
CA GLY A 208 -12.87 -22.80 -1.44
C GLY A 208 -13.26 -23.23 -2.86
N GLU A 209 -12.28 -23.50 -3.69
CA GLU A 209 -12.44 -24.09 -5.01
C GLU A 209 -11.42 -25.22 -5.17
N VAL A 210 -11.88 -26.36 -5.68
CA VAL A 210 -11.02 -27.44 -6.13
C VAL A 210 -10.89 -27.30 -7.64
N LEU A 211 -9.64 -27.20 -8.11
CA LEU A 211 -9.32 -27.02 -9.52
C LEU A 211 -8.51 -28.21 -10.04
N ILE A 212 -8.84 -28.63 -11.26
CA ILE A 212 -8.06 -29.57 -12.07
C ILE A 212 -7.68 -28.84 -13.35
N GLY A 213 -6.39 -28.58 -13.53
CA GLY A 213 -5.93 -27.56 -14.49
C GLY A 213 -6.54 -26.21 -14.15
N ASP A 214 -7.16 -25.55 -15.13
CA ASP A 214 -7.82 -24.24 -14.96
C ASP A 214 -9.33 -24.35 -14.66
N ARG A 215 -9.86 -25.57 -14.58
CA ARG A 215 -11.29 -25.80 -14.38
C ARG A 215 -11.60 -25.95 -12.90
N VAL A 216 -12.50 -25.11 -12.40
CA VAL A 216 -13.17 -25.33 -11.10
C VAL A 216 -14.09 -26.53 -11.23
N VAL A 217 -13.75 -27.62 -10.55
CA VAL A 217 -14.54 -28.86 -10.53
C VAL A 217 -15.51 -28.91 -9.36
N GLU A 218 -15.18 -28.22 -8.27
CA GLU A 218 -16.02 -28.11 -7.08
C GLU A 218 -15.81 -26.75 -6.41
N ARG A 219 -16.89 -26.18 -5.86
CA ARG A 219 -16.84 -24.99 -5.01
C ARG A 219 -17.39 -25.33 -3.63
N LEU A 220 -16.61 -25.00 -2.61
CA LEU A 220 -16.82 -25.36 -1.21
C LEU A 220 -17.23 -24.12 -0.42
N GLN A 221 -18.39 -24.15 0.24
CA GLN A 221 -18.71 -23.10 1.21
C GLN A 221 -17.88 -23.33 2.48
N LEU A 222 -16.97 -22.42 2.80
CA LEU A 222 -16.17 -22.51 4.02
C LEU A 222 -16.96 -21.94 5.20
N PHE A 223 -16.99 -22.68 6.31
CA PHE A 223 -17.68 -22.27 7.54
C PHE A 223 -16.68 -21.95 8.64
N TYR A 224 -17.03 -20.97 9.49
CA TYR A 224 -16.18 -20.59 10.62
C TYR A 224 -16.04 -21.75 11.61
N SER A 225 -14.82 -22.17 11.91
CA SER A 225 -14.55 -23.36 12.73
C SER A 225 -14.39 -23.07 14.23
N GLY A 226 -14.76 -21.86 14.68
CA GLY A 226 -14.83 -21.52 16.10
C GLY A 226 -13.58 -20.85 16.67
N SER A 227 -12.46 -20.80 15.95
CA SER A 227 -11.21 -20.21 16.46
C SER A 227 -10.48 -19.33 15.45
N LYS A 228 -9.85 -18.24 15.92
CA LYS A 228 -8.77 -17.51 15.23
C LYS A 228 -8.99 -17.24 13.73
N SER A 229 -10.18 -16.81 13.34
CA SER A 229 -10.54 -16.56 11.93
C SER A 229 -10.29 -17.72 10.98
N SER A 230 -10.42 -18.93 11.48
CA SER A 230 -10.33 -20.15 10.70
C SER A 230 -11.67 -20.50 10.08
N PHE A 231 -11.63 -20.95 8.83
CA PHE A 231 -12.76 -21.39 8.05
C PHE A 231 -12.43 -22.72 7.37
N GLU A 232 -13.39 -23.64 7.33
CA GLU A 232 -13.16 -24.98 6.83
C GLU A 232 -14.33 -25.55 6.04
N ALA A 233 -14.03 -26.48 5.13
CA ALA A 233 -14.98 -27.34 4.46
C ALA A 233 -14.30 -28.67 4.08
N PRO A 234 -15.03 -29.80 4.16
CA PRO A 234 -14.55 -31.05 3.59
C PRO A 234 -14.61 -31.01 2.06
N PHE A 235 -13.73 -31.74 1.41
CA PHE A 235 -13.81 -32.05 -0.03
C PHE A 235 -13.27 -33.45 -0.30
N PHE A 236 -13.72 -34.03 -1.40
CA PHE A 236 -13.28 -35.36 -1.82
C PHE A 236 -12.10 -35.23 -2.78
N VAL A 237 -11.01 -35.95 -2.50
CA VAL A 237 -9.82 -35.90 -3.36
C VAL A 237 -10.09 -36.68 -4.65
N PRO A 238 -10.01 -36.04 -5.83
CA PRO A 238 -10.18 -36.72 -7.12
C PRO A 238 -9.19 -37.87 -7.31
N THR A 239 -9.49 -38.78 -8.23
CA THR A 239 -8.55 -39.85 -8.59
C THR A 239 -7.40 -39.32 -9.46
N PRO A 240 -6.24 -39.99 -9.50
CA PRO A 240 -5.15 -39.61 -10.40
C PRO A 240 -5.53 -39.68 -11.89
N ALA A 241 -6.56 -40.47 -12.24
CA ALA A 241 -7.08 -40.50 -13.60
C ALA A 241 -7.88 -39.23 -13.95
N GLU A 242 -8.56 -38.64 -12.98
CA GLU A 242 -9.28 -37.37 -13.13
C GLU A 242 -8.33 -36.16 -13.02
N ALA A 243 -7.33 -36.26 -12.15
CA ALA A 243 -6.36 -35.20 -11.85
C ALA A 243 -4.90 -35.69 -12.02
N PRO A 244 -4.45 -35.97 -13.26
CA PRO A 244 -3.12 -36.54 -13.50
C PRO A 244 -1.97 -35.62 -13.08
N GLU A 245 -2.19 -34.30 -13.08
CA GLU A 245 -1.22 -33.29 -12.62
C GLU A 245 -1.43 -32.87 -11.15
N GLY A 246 -2.33 -33.56 -10.43
CA GLY A 246 -2.79 -33.18 -9.11
C GLY A 246 -3.92 -32.15 -9.13
N VAL A 247 -4.23 -31.60 -7.95
CA VAL A 247 -5.27 -30.59 -7.76
C VAL A 247 -4.69 -29.28 -7.28
N MET A 248 -5.34 -28.18 -7.64
CA MET A 248 -5.09 -26.87 -7.04
C MET A 248 -6.26 -26.51 -6.14
N LEU A 249 -5.96 -26.15 -4.90
CA LEU A 249 -6.96 -25.60 -3.99
C LEU A 249 -6.81 -24.09 -4.00
N ARG A 250 -7.91 -23.38 -4.21
CA ARG A 250 -7.98 -21.93 -4.07
C ARG A 250 -8.96 -21.58 -2.97
N VAL A 251 -8.61 -20.61 -2.13
CA VAL A 251 -9.51 -20.01 -1.14
C VAL A 251 -9.70 -18.55 -1.47
N VAL A 252 -10.95 -18.09 -1.50
CA VAL A 252 -11.31 -16.70 -1.78
C VAL A 252 -12.09 -16.14 -0.59
N ALA A 253 -11.71 -14.93 -0.18
CA ALA A 253 -12.48 -14.10 0.74
C ALA A 253 -12.89 -12.81 0.03
N ALA A 254 -14.18 -12.49 0.06
CA ALA A 254 -14.75 -11.37 -0.68
C ALA A 254 -15.73 -10.56 0.18
N ASP A 255 -15.45 -9.27 0.32
CA ASP A 255 -16.37 -8.25 0.82
C ASP A 255 -16.62 -7.23 -0.29
N GLY A 256 -17.75 -7.41 -0.98
CA GLY A 256 -18.15 -6.57 -2.11
C GLY A 256 -18.51 -5.13 -1.71
N ASN A 257 -18.90 -4.88 -0.46
CA ASN A 257 -19.25 -3.53 0.00
C ASN A 257 -17.99 -2.68 0.23
N GLY A 258 -16.91 -3.29 0.72
CA GLY A 258 -15.63 -2.63 0.96
C GLY A 258 -14.68 -2.63 -0.25
N GLY A 259 -14.99 -3.39 -1.30
CA GLY A 259 -14.06 -3.65 -2.40
C GLY A 259 -12.82 -4.41 -1.92
N THR A 260 -12.97 -5.28 -0.94
CA THR A 260 -11.87 -5.97 -0.26
C THR A 260 -11.93 -7.44 -0.63
N PHE A 261 -10.90 -7.92 -1.33
CA PHE A 261 -10.82 -9.31 -1.81
C PHE A 261 -9.44 -9.90 -1.48
N GLY A 262 -9.40 -11.19 -1.18
CA GLY A 262 -8.15 -11.92 -0.98
C GLY A 262 -8.27 -13.32 -1.53
N THR A 263 -7.15 -13.85 -2.02
CA THR A 263 -7.07 -15.21 -2.53
C THR A 263 -5.79 -15.89 -2.03
N SER A 264 -5.85 -17.20 -1.87
CA SER A 264 -4.70 -18.06 -1.59
C SER A 264 -4.83 -19.31 -2.44
N GLU A 265 -3.73 -19.78 -3.01
CA GLU A 265 -3.71 -20.97 -3.87
C GLU A 265 -2.59 -21.92 -3.44
N GLY A 266 -2.85 -23.22 -3.51
CA GLY A 266 -1.88 -24.28 -3.27
C GLY A 266 -2.05 -25.40 -4.29
N ARG A 267 -0.93 -25.99 -4.74
CA ARG A 267 -0.94 -27.17 -5.62
C ARG A 267 -0.56 -28.42 -4.84
N TYR A 268 -1.29 -29.50 -5.11
CA TYR A 268 -1.22 -30.73 -4.32
C TYR A 268 -1.17 -31.94 -5.27
N PRO A 269 -0.10 -32.75 -5.24
CA PRO A 269 -0.07 -34.00 -5.99
C PRO A 269 -1.07 -34.99 -5.38
N VAL A 270 -1.68 -35.83 -6.23
CA VAL A 270 -2.64 -36.84 -5.80
C VAL A 270 -2.02 -38.23 -5.95
N LEU A 271 -2.05 -39.03 -4.89
CA LEU A 271 -1.47 -40.38 -4.82
C LEU A 271 -2.56 -41.44 -4.61
N THR A 272 -2.37 -42.64 -5.16
CA THR A 272 -3.37 -43.72 -5.08
C THR A 272 -3.40 -44.47 -3.74
N GLU A 273 -2.28 -44.50 -3.00
CA GLU A 273 -2.16 -45.17 -1.69
C GLU A 273 -1.20 -44.40 -0.77
N ARG A 274 -1.43 -44.48 0.56
CA ARG A 274 -0.39 -44.13 1.54
C ARG A 274 0.74 -45.15 1.41
N LEU A 275 1.87 -44.75 0.83
CA LEU A 275 3.11 -45.52 0.92
C LEU A 275 3.41 -45.78 2.41
N LYS A 276 3.33 -47.04 2.85
CA LYS A 276 3.73 -47.43 4.20
C LYS A 276 5.20 -46.98 4.41
N PRO A 277 5.53 -46.30 5.52
CA PRO A 277 6.92 -45.98 5.79
C PRO A 277 7.75 -47.27 5.78
N ALA A 278 8.87 -47.24 5.07
CA ALA A 278 9.78 -48.38 4.97
C ALA A 278 10.09 -48.88 6.38
N ARG A 279 9.78 -50.16 6.63
CA ARG A 279 10.11 -50.84 7.88
C ARG A 279 11.62 -50.69 8.04
N LYS A 280 12.08 -49.93 9.03
CA LYS A 280 13.50 -49.99 9.42
C LYS A 280 13.74 -51.41 9.87
N ASP A 281 14.40 -52.21 9.03
CA ASP A 281 14.97 -53.47 9.45
C ASP A 281 15.98 -53.15 10.55
N VAL A 282 15.53 -53.35 11.79
CA VAL A 282 16.41 -53.44 12.95
C VAL A 282 17.05 -54.81 12.84
N THR A 283 18.11 -54.90 12.02
CA THR A 283 18.97 -56.07 12.03
C THR A 283 19.77 -56.04 13.33
N ARG A 284 19.63 -57.16 14.04
CA ARG A 284 20.17 -57.48 15.36
C ARG A 284 21.67 -57.72 15.33
#